data_AF-A0A5B7VR49-F1
#
_entry.id   AF-A0A5B7VR49-F1
#
_cell.length_a   1.000
_cell.length_b   1.000
_cell.length_c   1.000
_cell.angle_alpha   90.00
_cell.angle_beta   90.00
_cell.angle_gamma   90.00
#
_symmetry.space_group_name_H-M   'P 1'
#
loop_
_entity.id
_entity.type
_entity.pdbx_description
1 polymer ?
#
loop_
_entity_poly.entity_id
_entity_poly.type
_entity_poly.pdbx_seq_one_letter_code
_entity_poly.pdbx_strand_id
1 'polypeptide(L)'
;MPSIWRAASEPLTALGIPVSAYLPLLGWMYFPSWTTFYMAVGVIIMFGILAKLGWTLSVCWNKLLGFLRGGVIYARPWWFRKRFRD
;
A
#
# COMPACT_ATOMS: atom_id res chain seq x y z
N MET A 1 11.34 15.98 -16.19
CA MET A 1 11.48 15.64 -14.77
C MET A 1 10.19 16.04 -14.06
N PRO A 2 9.59 15.18 -13.21
CA PRO A 2 8.44 15.59 -12.39
C PRO A 2 8.82 16.78 -11.49
N SER A 3 7.84 17.62 -11.14
CA SER A 3 8.06 18.68 -10.15
C SER A 3 8.43 18.07 -8.79
N ILE A 4 9.15 18.82 -7.94
CA ILE A 4 9.59 18.33 -6.61
C ILE A 4 8.42 17.80 -5.77
N TRP A 5 7.25 18.43 -5.91
CA TRP A 5 6.00 18.05 -5.29
C TRP A 5 5.43 16.73 -5.81
N ARG A 6 5.59 16.44 -7.11
CA ARG A 6 5.19 15.15 -7.70
C ARG A 6 6.13 14.03 -7.27
N ALA A 7 7.43 14.27 -7.28
CA ALA A 7 8.43 13.29 -6.85
C ALA A 7 8.24 12.90 -5.37
N ALA A 8 7.84 13.84 -4.52
CA ALA A 8 7.52 13.58 -3.12
C ALA A 8 6.33 12.62 -2.91
N SER A 9 5.48 12.44 -3.92
CA SER A 9 4.32 11.53 -3.86
C SER A 9 4.61 10.15 -4.47
N GLU A 10 5.79 9.94 -5.07
CA GLU A 10 6.15 8.64 -5.61
C GLU A 10 6.41 7.65 -4.47
N PRO A 11 5.89 6.41 -4.57
CA PRO A 11 6.10 5.43 -3.53
C PRO A 11 7.59 5.12 -3.40
N LEU A 12 8.11 5.25 -2.17
CA LEU A 12 9.51 4.95 -1.89
C LEU A 12 9.77 3.46 -2.15
N THR A 13 10.64 3.14 -3.09
CA THR A 13 11.03 1.76 -3.42
C THR A 13 12.50 1.51 -3.14
N ALA A 14 12.81 0.43 -2.43
CA ALA A 14 14.15 -0.09 -2.28
C ALA A 14 14.26 -1.41 -3.05
N LEU A 15 15.27 -1.58 -3.91
CA LEU A 15 15.43 -2.78 -4.76
C LEU A 15 14.19 -3.11 -5.62
N GLY A 16 13.38 -2.10 -5.97
CA GLY A 16 12.12 -2.27 -6.71
C GLY A 16 10.95 -2.81 -5.87
N ILE A 17 11.12 -2.93 -4.55
CA ILE A 17 10.08 -3.32 -3.60
C ILE A 17 9.68 -2.07 -2.79
N PRO A 18 8.38 -1.79 -2.57
CA PRO A 18 7.96 -0.67 -1.74
C PRO A 18 8.53 -0.80 -0.32
N VAL A 19 9.05 0.30 0.24
CA VAL A 19 9.73 0.32 1.55
C VAL A 19 8.81 -0.17 2.68
N SER A 20 7.49 0.02 2.55
CA SER A 20 6.50 -0.49 3.50
C SER A 20 6.52 -2.03 3.64
N ALA A 21 6.97 -2.77 2.63
CA ALA A 21 7.06 -4.23 2.69
C ALA A 21 8.10 -4.72 3.71
N TYR A 22 9.07 -3.88 4.09
CA TYR A 22 10.14 -4.22 5.04
C TYR A 22 9.76 -4.02 6.51
N LEU A 23 8.57 -3.45 6.80
CA LEU A 23 8.07 -3.27 8.17
C LEU A 23 8.08 -4.53 9.06
N PRO A 24 7.84 -5.76 8.53
CA PRO A 24 7.95 -6.98 9.34
C PRO A 24 9.33 -7.20 9.98
N LEU A 25 10.41 -6.66 9.40
CA LEU A 25 11.74 -6.73 10.03
C LEU A 25 11.81 -5.95 11.34
N LEU A 26 11.03 -4.87 11.49
CA LEU A 26 10.92 -4.15 12.76
C LEU A 26 10.22 -5.01 13.82
N GLY A 27 9.21 -5.78 13.42
CA GLY A 27 8.57 -6.76 14.29
C GLY A 27 9.52 -7.87 14.71
N TRP A 28 10.39 -8.33 13.81
CA TRP A 28 11.44 -9.29 14.13
C TRP A 28 12.47 -8.73 15.12
N MET A 29 12.90 -7.48 14.98
CA MET A 29 13.82 -6.84 15.93
C MET A 29 13.29 -6.80 17.36
N TYR A 30 11.96 -6.75 17.54
CA TYR A 30 11.34 -6.77 18.87
C TYR A 30 11.30 -8.18 19.49
N PHE A 31 11.08 -9.22 18.67
CA PHE A 31 11.13 -10.62 19.09
C PHE A 31 12.15 -11.40 18.25
N PRO A 32 13.45 -11.29 18.56
CA PRO A 32 14.51 -11.90 17.78
C PRO A 32 14.49 -13.42 17.97
N SER A 33 13.80 -14.12 17.08
CA SER A 33 13.85 -15.57 16.96
C SER A 33 14.02 -15.96 15.49
N TRP A 34 14.54 -17.17 15.25
CA TRP A 34 14.72 -17.66 13.87
C TRP A 34 13.36 -17.86 13.17
N THR A 35 12.33 -18.26 13.91
CA THR A 35 10.98 -18.43 13.35
C THR A 35 10.37 -17.09 12.94
N THR A 36 10.50 -16.04 13.74
CA THR A 36 10.02 -14.70 13.38
C THR A 36 10.82 -14.11 12.22
N PHE A 37 12.11 -14.46 12.08
CA PHE A 37 12.93 -14.06 10.93
C PHE A 37 12.40 -14.66 9.62
N TYR A 38 12.21 -15.98 9.59
CA TYR A 38 11.69 -16.66 8.39
C TYR A 38 10.31 -16.15 8.00
N MET A 39 9.44 -15.88 8.99
CA MET A 39 8.13 -15.26 8.74
C MET A 39 8.27 -13.85 8.14
N ALA A 40 9.13 -12.99 8.70
CA ALA A 40 9.33 -11.64 8.18
C ALA A 40 9.88 -11.65 6.74
N VAL A 41 10.87 -12.49 6.45
CA VAL A 41 11.43 -12.67 5.11
C VAL A 41 10.38 -13.23 4.14
N GLY A 42 9.58 -14.21 4.57
CA GLY A 42 8.51 -14.78 3.75
C GLY A 42 7.46 -13.73 3.36
N VAL A 43 7.06 -12.87 4.30
CA VAL A 43 6.14 -11.76 4.03
C VAL A 43 6.76 -10.76 3.04
N ILE A 44 8.03 -10.41 3.20
CA ILE A 44 8.74 -9.51 2.27
C ILE A 44 8.77 -10.09 0.84
N ILE A 45 9.12 -11.37 0.70
CA ILE A 45 9.18 -12.05 -0.60
C ILE A 45 7.80 -12.08 -1.25
N MET A 46 6.76 -12.44 -0.49
CA MET A 46 5.38 -12.45 -0.97
C MET A 46 4.96 -11.07 -1.49
N PHE A 47 5.23 -9.99 -0.75
CA PHE A 47 4.95 -8.63 -1.19
C PHE A 47 5.82 -8.19 -2.39
N GLY A 48 7.07 -8.66 -2.48
CA GLY A 48 7.93 -8.44 -3.63
C GLY A 48 7.37 -9.06 -4.91
N ILE A 49 6.85 -10.29 -4.83
CA ILE A 49 6.17 -10.97 -5.95
C ILE A 49 4.90 -10.19 -6.34
N LEU A 50 4.07 -9.82 -5.37
CA LEU A 50 2.87 -9.00 -5.60
C LEU A 50 3.21 -7.67 -6.27
N ALA A 51 4.27 -6.99 -5.84
CA ALA A 51 4.72 -5.74 -6.44
C ALA A 51 5.16 -5.92 -7.91
N LYS A 52 5.88 -7.01 -8.23
CA LYS A 52 6.25 -7.35 -9.62
C LYS A 52 5.04 -7.65 -10.50
N LEU A 53 3.98 -8.21 -9.93
CA LEU A 53 2.69 -8.43 -10.61
C LEU A 53 1.86 -7.14 -10.75
N GLY A 54 2.33 -6.00 -10.22
CA GLY A 54 1.58 -4.73 -10.19
C GLY A 54 0.49 -4.68 -9.11
N TRP A 55 0.42 -5.70 -8.25
CA TRP A 55 -0.50 -5.75 -7.11
C TRP A 55 0.14 -5.06 -5.92
N THR A 56 0.21 -3.73 -5.98
CA THR A 56 0.69 -2.95 -4.83
C THR A 56 -0.28 -3.08 -3.66
N LEU A 57 0.20 -2.86 -2.42
CA LEU A 57 -0.61 -2.93 -1.21
C LEU A 57 -1.84 -2.01 -1.29
N SER A 58 -1.67 -0.82 -1.88
CA SER A 58 -2.75 0.12 -2.18
C SER A 58 -3.78 -0.45 -3.16
N VAL A 59 -3.35 -1.18 -4.19
CA VAL A 59 -4.27 -1.83 -5.16
C VAL A 59 -5.06 -2.95 -4.48
N CYS A 60 -4.41 -3.79 -3.68
CA CYS A 60 -5.09 -4.83 -2.91
C CYS A 60 -6.10 -4.24 -1.93
N TRP A 61 -5.71 -3.19 -1.21
CA TRP A 61 -6.58 -2.46 -0.30
C TRP A 61 -7.77 -1.81 -1.02
N ASN A 62 -7.53 -1.13 -2.14
CA ASN A 62 -8.60 -0.53 -2.94
C ASN A 62 -9.55 -1.58 -3.55
N LYS A 63 -9.03 -2.74 -3.96
CA LYS A 63 -9.86 -3.88 -4.39
C LYS A 63 -10.72 -4.40 -3.24
N LEU A 64 -10.15 -4.55 -2.05
CA LEU A 64 -10.88 -4.98 -0.85
C LEU A 64 -11.97 -3.97 -0.48
N LEU A 65 -11.66 -2.68 -0.47
CA LEU A 65 -12.64 -1.62 -0.24
C LEU A 65 -13.73 -1.59 -1.32
N GLY A 66 -13.36 -1.78 -2.59
CA GLY A 66 -14.32 -1.88 -3.69
C GLY A 66 -15.25 -3.08 -3.55
N PHE A 67 -14.70 -4.21 -3.13
CA PHE A 67 -15.47 -5.42 -2.83
C PHE A 67 -16.45 -5.19 -1.67
N LEU A 68 -15.99 -4.59 -0.57
CA LEU A 68 -16.84 -4.25 0.59
C LEU A 68 -17.91 -3.20 0.26
N ARG A 69 -17.60 -2.23 -0.62
CA ARG A 69 -18.52 -1.17 -1.03
C ARG A 69 -19.66 -1.68 -1.92
N GLY A 70 -19.46 -2.81 -2.59
CA GLY A 70 -20.38 -3.34 -3.59
C GLY A 70 -20.32 -2.60 -4.93
N GLY A 71 -21.05 -3.11 -5.94
CA GLY A 71 -20.96 -2.65 -7.33
C GLY A 71 -21.67 -1.32 -7.64
N VAL A 72 -22.45 -0.76 -6.71
CA VAL A 72 -23.26 0.43 -6.96
C VAL A 72 -22.65 1.64 -6.26
N ILE A 73 -22.08 2.55 -7.05
CA ILE A 73 -21.65 3.86 -6.59
C ILE A 73 -22.70 4.88 -7.02
N TYR A 74 -23.53 5.33 -6.08
CA TYR A 74 -24.44 6.45 -6.33
C TYR A 74 -23.63 7.72 -6.56
N ALA A 75 -23.56 8.16 -7.82
CA ALA A 75 -22.93 9.43 -8.16
C ALA A 75 -23.77 10.58 -7.56
N ARG A 76 -23.13 11.45 -6.78
CA ARG A 76 -23.72 12.73 -6.39
C ARG A 76 -23.25 13.79 -7.37
N PRO A 77 -24.15 14.63 -7.91
CA PRO A 77 -23.75 15.73 -8.78
C PRO A 77 -22.70 16.60 -8.12
N TRP A 78 -21.76 17.12 -8.90
CA TRP A 78 -20.62 17.89 -8.39
C TRP A 78 -21.05 19.14 -7.62
N TRP A 79 -22.16 19.77 -8.01
CA TRP A 79 -22.76 20.92 -7.32
C TRP A 79 -23.34 20.60 -5.93
N PHE A 80 -23.56 19.31 -5.60
CA PHE A 80 -24.06 18.88 -4.29
C PHE A 80 -22.91 18.65 -3.29
N ARG A 81 -21.66 18.55 -3.75
CA ARG A 81 -20.49 18.42 -2.87
C ARG A 81 -20.09 19.80 -2.36
N LYS A 82 -20.49 20.16 -1.14
CA LYS A 82 -19.94 21.34 -0.45
C LYS A 82 -18.44 21.11 -0.26
N ARG A 83 -17.62 21.79 -1.06
CA ARG A 83 -16.15 21.68 -1.04
C ARG A 83 -15.53 22.28 0.21
N PHE A 84 -16.20 23.29 0.77
CA PHE A 84 -15.85 23.93 2.03
C PHE A 84 -17.08 23.82 2.92
N ARG A 85 -16.90 23.23 4.09
CA ARG A 85 -17.88 23.24 5.16
C ARG A 85 -17.29 24.21 6.18
N ASP A 86 -17.80 25.44 6.19
CA ASP A 86 -17.57 26.37 7.30
C ASP A 86 -18.21 25.82 8.59
#